data_AF-A0AAN6WK24-F1
#
_entry.id   AF-A0AAN6WK24-F1
#
_cell.length_a   1.000
_cell.length_b   1.000
_cell.length_c   1.000
_cell.angle_alpha   90.00
_cell.angle_beta   90.00
_cell.angle_gamma   90.00
#
_symmetry.space_group_name_H-M   'P 1'
#
loop_
_entity.id
_entity.type
_entity.pdbx_description
1 polymer ?
#
loop_
_entity_poly.entity_id
_entity_poly.type
_entity_poly.pdbx_seq_one_letter_code
_entity_poly.pdbx_strand_id
1 'polypeptide(L)'
;MKIISLLAFAISGVGVFPKVLAHPHRTTRPDHVVKFRRNQSVDDMTESPTLVQLYDQAHEAVQYEVWKHDQTTACTSEKLVFRREYGSLTRQEKLDYINAVKCLQTLPARTPANVSSGARSRFDDFIVTHIQQTLSIHFTGNFQPWHRWFVYQYEKALRDECGYTGYQPYWDWPKYASAPQDSPMFDGSETSIGGNGNYIPHDGAVIVPPPGTGGINISLPSGLGGGFVTTGAFAHMQVNLGPVVPLQDGTPTGPEFGLGYNPRGLKRDLGPLANTRFANYTTVLDLLQKPDIDCYRYLLDGTPWEPEIGPHGGIHYTIGGDPGGDLFTGPGDPAFYLHHSMMDRMWSTWQALGGFGGNRFTNFGTGNYSHVTWGNFPPSDFTKLTDKIDMGYAAPSTTIDKVMSTVSEEFCYFYF
;
A
#
# COMPACT_ATOMS: atom_id res chain seq x y z
N MET A 1 -10.73 -20.49 10.95
CA MET A 1 -10.63 -21.81 10.28
C MET A 1 -11.46 -21.93 8.98
N LYS A 2 -12.09 -20.85 8.45
CA LYS A 2 -12.82 -20.85 7.16
C LYS A 2 -12.11 -20.11 6.00
N ILE A 3 -10.99 -19.43 6.25
CA ILE A 3 -10.30 -18.56 5.26
C ILE A 3 -9.33 -19.35 4.36
N ILE A 4 -8.77 -20.48 4.86
CA ILE A 4 -7.93 -21.39 4.04
C ILE A 4 -8.72 -21.99 2.86
N SER A 5 -10.06 -21.99 2.94
CA SER A 5 -10.90 -22.63 1.93
C SER A 5 -11.05 -21.85 0.62
N LEU A 6 -10.76 -20.54 0.58
CA LEU A 6 -10.82 -19.78 -0.67
C LEU A 6 -9.56 -19.96 -1.54
N LEU A 7 -8.37 -20.10 -0.95
CA LEU A 7 -7.17 -20.45 -1.73
C LEU A 7 -7.22 -21.89 -2.26
N ALA A 8 -7.81 -22.83 -1.51
CA ALA A 8 -7.88 -24.24 -1.90
C ALA A 8 -8.91 -24.54 -3.01
N PHE A 9 -9.98 -23.74 -3.13
CA PHE A 9 -11.03 -23.97 -4.14
C PHE A 9 -10.63 -23.53 -5.55
N ALA A 10 -9.64 -22.65 -5.70
CA ALA A 10 -9.24 -22.13 -7.00
C ALA A 10 -8.39 -23.11 -7.84
N ILE A 11 -7.85 -24.20 -7.25
CA ILE A 11 -6.81 -25.02 -7.91
C ILE A 11 -7.19 -26.52 -8.04
N SER A 12 -8.27 -27.00 -7.43
CA SER A 12 -8.58 -28.45 -7.38
C SER A 12 -9.66 -28.96 -8.38
N GLY A 13 -10.05 -28.18 -9.38
CA GLY A 13 -11.14 -28.54 -10.31
C GLY A 13 -10.70 -29.08 -11.69
N VAL A 14 -10.09 -30.26 -11.76
CA VAL A 14 -10.03 -31.02 -13.04
C VAL A 14 -11.34 -31.81 -13.16
N GLY A 15 -12.31 -31.30 -13.94
CA GLY A 15 -13.55 -32.04 -14.18
C GLY A 15 -14.63 -31.27 -14.94
N VAL A 16 -14.68 -31.45 -16.27
CA VAL A 16 -15.83 -31.37 -17.18
C VAL A 16 -16.84 -30.21 -16.96
N PHE A 17 -16.65 -29.11 -17.69
CA PHE A 17 -17.64 -28.02 -17.81
C PHE A 17 -18.85 -28.42 -18.68
N PRO A 18 -20.09 -28.10 -18.27
CA PRO A 18 -21.20 -27.96 -19.21
C PRO A 18 -21.04 -26.65 -20.00
N LYS A 19 -21.26 -26.71 -21.31
CA LYS A 19 -21.27 -25.55 -22.21
C LYS A 19 -22.24 -24.48 -21.71
N VAL A 20 -21.72 -23.35 -21.24
CA VAL A 20 -22.49 -22.11 -21.05
C VAL A 20 -22.19 -21.19 -22.24
N LEU A 21 -23.27 -20.71 -22.86
CA LEU A 21 -23.30 -19.93 -24.09
C LEU A 21 -22.51 -18.62 -23.95
N ALA A 22 -21.52 -18.44 -24.83
CA ALA A 22 -20.78 -17.20 -24.99
C ALA A 22 -21.66 -16.10 -25.61
N HIS A 23 -21.64 -14.90 -25.02
CA HIS A 23 -22.01 -13.66 -25.72
C HIS A 23 -20.75 -13.05 -26.37
N PRO A 24 -20.87 -12.43 -27.55
CA PRO A 24 -19.72 -12.12 -28.39
C PRO A 24 -19.15 -10.75 -28.02
N HIS A 25 -18.08 -10.73 -27.21
CA HIS A 25 -17.17 -9.59 -27.15
C HIS A 25 -15.77 -10.02 -27.58
N ARG A 26 -15.19 -9.19 -28.46
CA ARG A 26 -13.92 -9.31 -29.19
C ARG A 26 -12.89 -10.21 -28.50
N THR A 27 -12.50 -11.24 -29.23
CA THR A 27 -11.30 -12.05 -28.98
C THR A 27 -10.05 -11.15 -29.01
N THR A 28 -9.53 -10.79 -27.84
CA THR A 28 -8.12 -10.45 -27.67
C THR A 28 -7.37 -11.72 -27.28
N ARG A 29 -6.24 -11.98 -27.94
CA ARG A 29 -5.41 -13.17 -27.71
C ARG A 29 -4.87 -13.16 -26.27
N PRO A 30 -4.65 -14.31 -25.62
CA PRO A 30 -4.10 -14.40 -24.25
C PRO A 30 -2.68 -13.83 -24.09
N ASP A 31 -1.99 -13.52 -25.20
CA ASP A 31 -0.54 -13.19 -25.20
C ASP A 31 -0.24 -11.69 -25.41
N HIS A 32 -1.24 -10.80 -25.31
CA HIS A 32 -1.01 -9.37 -25.50
C HIS A 32 -0.49 -8.69 -24.22
N VAL A 33 0.84 -8.57 -24.11
CA VAL A 33 1.49 -7.69 -23.14
C VAL A 33 1.40 -6.24 -23.63
N VAL A 34 0.79 -5.36 -22.84
CA VAL A 34 0.75 -3.93 -23.16
C VAL A 34 2.03 -3.27 -22.67
N LYS A 35 2.79 -2.67 -23.60
CA LYS A 35 4.04 -1.94 -23.29
C LYS A 35 3.76 -0.48 -22.96
N PHE A 36 4.42 0.00 -21.91
CA PHE A 36 4.49 1.40 -21.50
C PHE A 36 4.83 2.33 -22.70
N ARG A 37 4.00 3.35 -22.95
CA ARG A 37 4.32 4.46 -23.86
C ARG A 37 4.50 5.77 -23.06
N ARG A 38 5.55 6.51 -23.41
CA ARG A 38 5.96 7.79 -22.83
C ARG A 38 5.12 8.93 -23.40
N ASN A 39 4.54 9.74 -22.54
CA ASN A 39 4.28 11.16 -22.82
C ASN A 39 4.63 11.89 -21.51
N GLN A 40 5.69 12.69 -21.51
CA GLN A 40 6.09 13.48 -20.33
C GLN A 40 5.90 14.95 -20.72
N SER A 41 4.85 15.57 -20.16
CA SER A 41 4.80 17.03 -20.06
C SER A 41 5.72 17.46 -18.92
N VAL A 42 6.32 18.65 -19.00
CA VAL A 42 7.08 19.24 -17.89
C VAL A 42 6.16 19.78 -16.78
N ASP A 43 4.88 19.99 -17.07
CA ASP A 43 3.88 20.47 -16.10
C ASP A 43 3.62 19.46 -14.96
N ASP A 44 3.94 18.18 -15.18
CA ASP A 44 3.70 17.08 -14.24
C ASP A 44 4.69 17.06 -13.05
N MET A 45 5.74 17.87 -13.10
CA MET A 45 6.89 17.80 -12.19
C MET A 45 6.97 18.93 -11.15
N THR A 46 6.01 19.87 -11.16
CA THR A 46 5.97 20.98 -10.20
C THR A 46 4.65 21.01 -9.45
N GLU A 47 4.69 21.33 -8.17
CA GLU A 47 3.50 21.52 -7.36
C GLU A 47 2.73 22.75 -7.84
N SER A 48 1.48 22.56 -8.23
CA SER A 48 0.65 23.67 -8.71
C SER A 48 0.08 24.49 -7.54
N PRO A 49 -0.15 25.80 -7.71
CA PRO A 49 -0.82 26.62 -6.70
C PRO A 49 -2.19 26.06 -6.29
N THR A 50 -2.92 25.46 -7.24
CA THR A 50 -4.19 24.79 -6.97
C THR A 50 -4.03 23.64 -5.99
N LEU A 51 -2.98 22.83 -6.15
CA LEU A 51 -2.72 21.70 -5.26
C LEU A 51 -2.37 22.18 -3.84
N VAL A 52 -1.54 23.22 -3.71
CA VAL A 52 -1.25 23.86 -2.41
C VAL A 52 -2.54 24.34 -1.74
N GLN A 53 -3.40 25.05 -2.47
CA GLN A 53 -4.69 25.52 -1.95
C GLN A 53 -5.60 24.39 -1.47
N LEU A 54 -5.62 23.24 -2.16
CA LEU A 54 -6.40 22.07 -1.73
C LEU A 54 -5.86 21.46 -0.43
N TYR A 55 -4.54 21.45 -0.24
CA TYR A 55 -3.97 21.02 1.04
C TYR A 55 -4.35 21.99 2.16
N ASP A 56 -4.14 23.29 1.97
CA ASP A 56 -4.48 24.32 2.97
C ASP A 56 -5.97 24.24 3.37
N GLN A 57 -6.87 24.09 2.39
CA GLN A 57 -8.31 23.92 2.64
C GLN A 57 -8.61 22.67 3.49
N ALA A 58 -7.94 21.55 3.20
CA ALA A 58 -8.11 20.33 3.98
C ALA A 58 -7.56 20.48 5.40
N HIS A 59 -6.42 21.15 5.59
CA HIS A 59 -5.86 21.47 6.90
C HIS A 59 -6.81 22.31 7.73
N GLU A 60 -7.32 23.41 7.16
CA GLU A 60 -8.28 24.30 7.81
C GLU A 60 -9.56 23.54 8.21
N ALA A 61 -10.08 22.69 7.31
CA ALA A 61 -11.27 21.89 7.59
C ALA A 61 -11.05 20.92 8.76
N VAL A 62 -9.89 20.26 8.84
CA VAL A 62 -9.57 19.31 9.92
C VAL A 62 -9.40 20.04 11.25
N GLN A 63 -8.65 21.14 11.25
CA GLN A 63 -8.44 21.95 12.45
C GLN A 63 -9.77 22.49 12.99
N TYR A 64 -10.63 22.98 12.09
CA TYR A 64 -11.97 23.44 12.46
C TYR A 64 -12.82 22.31 13.06
N GLU A 65 -12.82 21.11 12.46
CA GLU A 65 -13.58 19.97 12.97
C GLU A 65 -13.10 19.56 14.37
N VAL A 66 -11.79 19.47 14.58
CA VAL A 66 -11.21 19.14 15.90
C VAL A 66 -11.56 20.22 16.92
N TRP A 67 -11.39 21.50 16.58
CA TRP A 67 -11.74 22.62 17.46
C TRP A 67 -13.23 22.60 17.86
N LYS A 68 -14.12 22.31 16.91
CA LYS A 68 -15.56 22.23 17.14
C LYS A 68 -15.94 21.12 18.12
N HIS A 69 -15.15 20.04 18.17
CA HIS A 69 -15.40 18.85 18.99
C HIS A 69 -14.44 18.68 20.17
N ASP A 70 -13.59 19.68 20.44
CA ASP A 70 -12.47 19.65 21.37
C ASP A 70 -12.83 19.21 22.80
N GLN A 71 -14.06 19.46 23.25
CA GLN A 71 -14.53 19.08 24.59
C GLN A 71 -15.30 17.76 24.64
N THR A 72 -15.53 17.11 23.50
CA THR A 72 -16.47 15.99 23.37
C THR A 72 -15.84 14.70 22.84
N THR A 73 -14.64 14.78 22.28
CA THR A 73 -13.92 13.64 21.70
C THR A 73 -12.55 13.45 22.35
N ALA A 74 -11.94 12.28 22.16
CA ALA A 74 -10.59 12.03 22.64
C ALA A 74 -9.52 12.83 21.88
N CYS A 75 -9.83 13.24 20.64
CA CYS A 75 -8.98 14.06 19.79
C CYS A 75 -9.25 15.54 20.00
N THR A 76 -8.25 16.23 20.55
CA THR A 76 -8.31 17.67 20.85
C THR A 76 -7.31 18.43 20.00
N SER A 77 -7.47 19.75 19.88
CA SER A 77 -6.55 20.64 19.16
C SER A 77 -5.12 20.53 19.68
N GLU A 78 -4.97 20.29 20.99
CA GLU A 78 -3.67 20.09 21.64
C GLU A 78 -3.03 18.72 21.31
N LYS A 79 -3.85 17.70 21.08
CA LYS A 79 -3.38 16.33 20.79
C LYS A 79 -3.26 16.04 19.30
N LEU A 80 -3.85 16.88 18.45
CA LEU A 80 -3.81 16.70 17.00
C LEU A 80 -2.37 16.77 16.51
N VAL A 81 -1.93 15.68 15.90
CA VAL A 81 -0.58 15.57 15.35
C VAL A 81 -0.62 15.57 13.83
N PHE A 82 0.34 16.25 13.21
CA PHE A 82 0.51 16.21 11.77
C PHE A 82 1.68 15.29 11.40
N ARG A 83 1.39 14.17 10.74
CA ARG A 83 2.37 13.26 10.14
C ARG A 83 3.14 14.01 9.06
N ARG A 84 4.45 13.75 8.98
CA ARG A 84 5.40 14.54 8.18
C ARG A 84 6.03 13.72 7.06
N GLU A 85 6.37 14.41 5.98
CA GLU A 85 7.14 13.84 4.87
C GLU A 85 8.51 13.38 5.38
N TYR A 86 8.94 12.17 5.01
CA TYR A 86 10.18 11.56 5.52
C TYR A 86 11.41 12.47 5.33
N GLY A 87 11.56 13.07 4.15
CA GLY A 87 12.62 14.00 3.82
C GLY A 87 12.64 15.27 4.67
N SER A 88 11.50 15.68 5.25
CA SER A 88 11.40 16.81 6.17
C SER A 88 11.85 16.51 7.60
N LEU A 89 11.96 15.22 7.96
CA LEU A 89 12.43 14.82 9.28
C LEU A 89 13.91 15.17 9.47
N THR A 90 14.25 15.58 10.69
CA THR A 90 15.64 15.75 11.13
C THR A 90 16.39 14.42 11.10
N ARG A 91 17.73 14.48 11.10
CA ARG A 91 18.58 13.28 11.18
C ARG A 91 18.18 12.39 12.36
N GLN A 92 17.93 12.96 13.54
CA GLN A 92 17.59 12.19 14.73
C GLN A 92 16.20 11.53 14.60
N GLU A 93 15.19 12.26 14.14
CA GLU A 93 13.84 11.69 13.93
C GLU A 93 13.86 10.50 12.95
N LYS A 94 14.66 10.58 11.87
CA LYS A 94 14.84 9.45 10.94
C LYS A 94 15.49 8.24 11.62
N LEU A 95 16.54 8.46 12.40
CA LEU A 95 17.21 7.39 13.15
C LEU A 95 16.29 6.75 14.20
N ASP A 96 15.48 7.54 14.88
CA ASP A 96 14.52 7.06 15.88
C ASP A 96 13.46 6.15 15.23
N TYR A 97 12.91 6.55 14.08
CA TYR A 97 11.99 5.71 13.30
C TYR A 97 12.68 4.42 12.86
N ILE A 98 13.87 4.51 12.24
CA ILE A 98 14.65 3.34 11.79
C ILE A 98 14.91 2.36 12.93
N ASN A 99 15.33 2.86 14.10
CA ASN A 99 15.62 2.04 15.27
C ASN A 99 14.37 1.33 15.77
N ALA A 100 13.21 1.99 15.75
CA ALA A 100 11.95 1.37 16.12
C ALA A 100 11.55 0.23 15.16
N VAL A 101 11.69 0.43 13.85
CA VAL A 101 11.42 -0.63 12.86
C VAL A 101 12.35 -1.83 13.07
N LYS A 102 13.65 -1.57 13.29
CA LYS A 102 14.63 -2.63 13.60
C LYS A 102 14.28 -3.36 14.90
N CYS A 103 13.84 -2.65 15.93
CA CYS A 103 13.34 -3.27 17.15
C CYS A 103 12.14 -4.19 16.86
N LEU A 104 11.18 -3.77 16.04
CA LEU A 104 10.02 -4.61 15.70
C LEU A 104 10.43 -5.88 14.93
N GLN A 105 11.54 -5.82 14.18
CA GLN A 105 12.15 -6.96 13.51
C GLN A 105 12.90 -7.92 14.45
N THR A 106 13.21 -7.51 15.68
CA THR A 106 13.86 -8.38 16.69
C THR A 106 12.90 -8.95 17.72
N LEU A 107 11.77 -8.28 17.99
CA LEU A 107 10.75 -8.80 18.89
C LEU A 107 10.13 -10.09 18.34
N PRO A 108 9.85 -11.09 19.19
CA PRO A 108 9.33 -12.38 18.74
C PRO A 108 7.93 -12.27 18.12
N ALA A 109 7.68 -13.03 17.05
CA ALA A 109 6.37 -13.13 16.43
C ALA A 109 5.29 -13.59 17.42
N ARG A 110 4.09 -13.02 17.30
CA ARG A 110 2.87 -13.42 18.01
C ARG A 110 2.06 -14.46 17.23
N THR A 111 2.22 -14.50 15.91
CA THR A 111 1.54 -15.48 15.05
C THR A 111 1.98 -16.89 15.45
N PRO A 112 1.03 -17.78 15.80
CA PRO A 112 1.35 -19.17 16.11
C PRO A 112 2.00 -19.87 14.92
N ALA A 113 2.97 -20.76 15.19
CA ALA A 113 3.72 -21.46 14.15
C ALA A 113 2.86 -22.35 13.22
N ASN A 114 1.65 -22.74 13.65
CA ASN A 114 0.69 -23.47 12.83
C ASN A 114 -0.15 -22.56 11.90
N VAL A 115 -0.08 -21.24 12.09
CA VAL A 115 -0.69 -20.23 11.22
C VAL A 115 0.33 -19.75 10.19
N SER A 116 1.58 -19.58 10.60
CA SER A 116 2.72 -19.31 9.73
C SER A 116 3.98 -19.93 10.34
N SER A 117 4.58 -20.92 9.67
CA SER A 117 5.85 -21.48 10.13
C SER A 117 7.03 -20.57 9.84
N GLY A 118 6.84 -19.53 9.02
CA GLY A 118 7.85 -18.56 8.58
C GLY A 118 7.98 -17.30 9.43
N ALA A 119 6.96 -16.89 10.16
CA ALA A 119 7.03 -15.70 11.00
C ALA A 119 8.13 -15.85 12.08
N ARG A 120 9.03 -14.88 12.19
CA ARG A 120 10.10 -14.85 13.20
C ARG A 120 10.00 -13.62 14.10
N SER A 121 9.44 -12.53 13.59
CA SER A 121 9.39 -11.25 14.28
C SER A 121 7.98 -10.66 14.40
N ARG A 122 7.81 -9.67 15.28
CA ARG A 122 6.61 -8.83 15.31
C ARG A 122 6.34 -8.13 13.99
N PHE A 123 7.39 -7.73 13.28
CA PHE A 123 7.30 -7.19 11.92
C PHE A 123 6.68 -8.22 10.95
N ASP A 124 7.06 -9.50 11.07
CA ASP A 124 6.49 -10.58 10.24
C ASP A 124 5.00 -10.81 10.50
N ASP A 125 4.48 -10.53 11.71
CA ASP A 125 3.04 -10.68 11.98
C ASP A 125 2.19 -9.74 11.09
N PHE A 126 2.69 -8.54 10.80
CA PHE A 126 2.05 -7.60 9.86
C PHE A 126 2.09 -8.15 8.41
N ILE A 127 3.17 -8.82 8.02
CA ILE A 127 3.29 -9.45 6.70
C ILE A 127 2.32 -10.63 6.59
N VAL A 128 2.20 -11.47 7.63
CA VAL A 128 1.27 -12.61 7.66
C VAL A 128 -0.17 -12.15 7.44
N THR A 129 -0.63 -11.14 8.20
CA THR A 129 -2.03 -10.69 8.08
C THR A 129 -2.33 -10.11 6.70
N HIS A 130 -1.35 -9.45 6.08
CA HIS A 130 -1.48 -8.92 4.72
C HIS A 130 -1.56 -10.06 3.68
N ILE A 131 -0.64 -11.04 3.73
CA ILE A 131 -0.66 -12.22 2.85
C ILE A 131 -2.03 -12.93 2.90
N GLN A 132 -2.56 -13.14 4.11
CA GLN A 132 -3.81 -13.88 4.31
C GLN A 132 -5.05 -13.15 3.78
N GLN A 133 -4.98 -11.82 3.65
CA GLN A 133 -6.13 -10.99 3.34
C GLN A 133 -6.03 -10.25 2.01
N THR A 134 -4.91 -10.37 1.28
CA THR A 134 -4.63 -9.64 0.02
C THR A 134 -5.84 -9.56 -0.93
N LEU A 135 -6.57 -10.66 -1.13
CA LEU A 135 -7.70 -10.71 -2.08
C LEU A 135 -9.03 -10.11 -1.55
N SER A 136 -9.09 -9.71 -0.29
CA SER A 136 -10.24 -9.04 0.34
C SER A 136 -9.94 -7.60 0.78
N ILE A 137 -8.70 -7.15 0.58
CA ILE A 137 -8.23 -5.82 1.00
C ILE A 137 -7.74 -4.98 -0.17
N HIS A 138 -7.60 -5.53 -1.39
CA HIS A 138 -7.20 -4.82 -2.60
C HIS A 138 -8.30 -4.88 -3.65
N PHE A 139 -8.51 -3.77 -4.36
CA PHE A 139 -9.61 -3.65 -5.34
C PHE A 139 -10.98 -3.97 -4.70
N THR A 140 -11.15 -3.55 -3.45
CA THR A 140 -12.34 -3.77 -2.61
C THR A 140 -12.74 -2.49 -1.90
N GLY A 141 -13.96 -2.47 -1.35
CA GLY A 141 -14.41 -1.34 -0.54
C GLY A 141 -13.68 -1.24 0.79
N ASN A 142 -12.98 -2.30 1.19
CA ASN A 142 -12.17 -2.37 2.40
C ASN A 142 -10.81 -1.69 2.26
N PHE A 143 -10.33 -1.42 1.04
CA PHE A 143 -8.92 -1.07 0.81
C PHE A 143 -8.44 0.11 1.66
N GLN A 144 -9.06 1.28 1.53
CA GLN A 144 -8.67 2.46 2.28
C GLN A 144 -8.78 2.27 3.80
N PRO A 145 -9.95 1.88 4.38
CA PRO A 145 -10.07 1.76 5.82
C PRO A 145 -9.17 0.65 6.41
N TRP A 146 -9.00 -0.48 5.71
CA TRP A 146 -8.11 -1.56 6.16
C TRP A 146 -6.65 -1.09 6.21
N HIS A 147 -6.16 -0.40 5.17
CA HIS A 147 -4.77 0.07 5.12
C HIS A 147 -4.50 1.23 6.09
N ARG A 148 -5.47 2.13 6.31
CA ARG A 148 -5.39 3.15 7.37
C ARG A 148 -5.19 2.49 8.74
N TRP A 149 -6.04 1.50 9.06
CA TRP A 149 -5.92 0.76 10.33
C TRP A 149 -4.61 -0.01 10.42
N PHE A 150 -4.19 -0.67 9.34
CA PHE A 150 -2.93 -1.42 9.28
C PHE A 150 -1.71 -0.55 9.57
N VAL A 151 -1.61 0.63 8.92
CA VAL A 151 -0.52 1.58 9.13
C VAL A 151 -0.56 2.21 10.52
N TYR A 152 -1.75 2.55 11.03
CA TYR A 152 -1.88 3.07 12.39
C TYR A 152 -1.47 2.03 13.44
N GLN A 153 -1.87 0.77 13.28
CA GLN A 153 -1.49 -0.30 14.20
C GLN A 153 0.00 -0.65 14.12
N TYR A 154 0.60 -0.53 12.93
CA TYR A 154 2.05 -0.60 12.79
C TYR A 154 2.74 0.53 13.56
N GLU A 155 2.26 1.77 13.41
CA GLU A 155 2.76 2.91 14.19
C GLU A 155 2.64 2.64 15.70
N LYS A 156 1.48 2.18 16.18
CA LYS A 156 1.31 1.82 17.60
C LYS A 156 2.27 0.75 18.05
N ALA A 157 2.53 -0.28 17.24
CA ALA A 157 3.51 -1.30 17.58
C ALA A 157 4.92 -0.70 17.73
N LEU A 158 5.32 0.24 16.85
CA LEU A 158 6.59 0.96 17.00
C LEU A 158 6.64 1.78 18.29
N ARG A 159 5.56 2.45 18.65
CA ARG A 159 5.50 3.33 19.82
C ARG A 159 5.42 2.55 21.13
N ASP A 160 4.48 1.62 21.21
CA ASP A 160 4.13 0.89 22.43
C ASP A 160 5.10 -0.26 22.72
N GLU A 161 5.66 -0.91 21.70
CA GLU A 161 6.55 -2.07 21.86
C GLU A 161 8.04 -1.72 21.69
N CYS A 162 8.35 -0.63 20.97
CA CYS A 162 9.71 -0.23 20.62
C CYS A 162 10.11 1.19 21.07
N GLY A 163 9.24 1.87 21.83
CA GLY A 163 9.56 3.17 22.43
C GLY A 163 9.68 4.32 21.45
N TYR A 164 9.17 4.18 20.22
CA TYR A 164 9.14 5.29 19.25
C TYR A 164 8.24 6.40 19.78
N THR A 165 8.74 7.64 19.80
CA THR A 165 7.97 8.81 20.26
C THR A 165 7.42 9.64 19.11
N GLY A 166 7.97 9.44 17.91
CA GLY A 166 7.48 10.06 16.68
C GLY A 166 6.25 9.35 16.12
N TYR A 167 5.77 9.84 14.98
CA TYR A 167 4.58 9.33 14.28
C TYR A 167 4.98 8.77 12.92
N GLN A 168 4.09 8.02 12.27
CA GLN A 168 4.40 7.39 10.98
C GLN A 168 4.69 8.44 9.91
N PRO A 169 5.92 8.48 9.33
CA PRO A 169 6.21 9.36 8.21
C PRO A 169 5.56 8.86 6.91
N TYR A 170 5.44 9.75 5.93
CA TYR A 170 4.96 9.41 4.60
C TYR A 170 6.00 9.71 3.51
N TRP A 171 5.84 9.04 2.36
CA TRP A 171 6.63 9.30 1.16
C TRP A 171 5.84 10.19 0.19
N ASP A 172 6.29 11.43 0.01
CA ASP A 172 5.73 12.32 -1.00
C ASP A 172 6.20 11.92 -2.41
N TRP A 173 5.41 11.09 -3.09
CA TRP A 173 5.74 10.52 -4.40
C TRP A 173 6.11 11.57 -5.47
N PRO A 174 5.31 12.62 -5.72
CA PRO A 174 5.60 13.56 -6.79
C PRO A 174 6.89 14.36 -6.56
N LYS A 175 7.24 14.62 -5.29
CA LYS A 175 8.46 15.36 -4.90
C LYS A 175 9.74 14.69 -5.39
N TYR A 176 9.74 13.36 -5.51
CA TYR A 176 10.91 12.58 -5.91
C TYR A 176 10.70 11.80 -7.22
N ALA A 177 9.66 12.10 -7.99
CA ALA A 177 9.24 11.27 -9.12
C ALA A 177 10.29 11.06 -10.21
N SER A 178 11.13 12.07 -10.46
CA SER A 178 12.20 12.03 -11.47
C SER A 178 13.45 11.27 -11.04
N ALA A 179 13.63 11.04 -9.74
CA ALA A 179 14.79 10.39 -9.16
C ALA A 179 14.46 9.80 -7.77
N PRO A 180 13.55 8.82 -7.66
CA PRO A 180 13.13 8.27 -6.38
C PRO A 180 14.31 7.59 -5.64
N GLN A 181 15.27 7.04 -6.38
CA GLN A 181 16.50 6.46 -5.84
C GLN A 181 17.39 7.47 -5.10
N ASP A 182 17.25 8.77 -5.39
CA ASP A 182 18.03 9.84 -4.74
C ASP A 182 17.23 10.52 -3.61
N SER A 183 16.02 10.03 -3.32
CA SER A 183 15.21 10.57 -2.22
C SER A 183 15.87 10.28 -0.86
N PRO A 184 15.58 11.08 0.19
CA PRO A 184 16.09 10.82 1.53
C PRO A 184 15.68 9.45 2.11
N MET A 185 14.69 8.78 1.53
CA MET A 185 14.32 7.41 1.87
C MET A 185 15.29 6.38 1.28
N PHE A 186 15.87 6.66 0.11
CA PHE A 186 16.58 5.68 -0.71
C PHE A 186 18.02 6.05 -1.09
N ASP A 187 18.53 7.19 -0.61
CA ASP A 187 19.89 7.68 -0.89
C ASP A 187 21.03 6.79 -0.36
N GLY A 188 20.70 5.71 0.35
CA GLY A 188 21.66 4.75 0.90
C GLY A 188 22.44 5.26 2.12
N SER A 189 22.11 6.43 2.64
CA SER A 189 22.69 6.98 3.87
C SER A 189 22.25 6.20 5.11
N GLU A 190 22.93 6.42 6.23
CA GLU A 190 22.54 5.85 7.54
C GLU A 190 21.11 6.24 7.98
N THR A 191 20.57 7.33 7.42
CA THR A 191 19.22 7.81 7.68
C THR A 191 18.22 7.47 6.58
N SER A 192 18.60 6.62 5.63
CA SER A 192 17.70 6.10 4.62
C SER A 192 17.08 4.79 5.10
N ILE A 193 15.93 4.42 4.55
CA ILE A 193 15.32 3.09 4.75
C ILE A 193 15.98 2.04 3.83
N GLY A 194 17.28 2.13 3.64
CA GLY A 194 18.07 1.34 2.68
C GLY A 194 18.34 2.10 1.38
N GLY A 195 19.22 1.58 0.55
CA GLY A 195 19.47 2.11 -0.80
C GLY A 195 18.64 1.43 -1.87
N ASN A 196 19.07 1.62 -3.12
CA ASN A 196 18.68 0.75 -4.22
C ASN A 196 19.36 -0.62 -4.13
N GLY A 197 18.84 -1.60 -4.86
CA GLY A 197 19.52 -2.87 -5.09
C GLY A 197 20.74 -2.71 -5.98
N ASN A 198 21.72 -3.60 -5.85
CA ASN A 198 22.81 -3.71 -6.82
C ASN A 198 22.22 -3.84 -8.23
N TYR A 199 22.79 -3.12 -9.20
CA TYR A 199 22.30 -3.15 -10.58
C TYR A 199 22.39 -4.56 -11.20
N ILE A 200 21.29 -5.02 -11.78
CA ILE A 200 21.20 -6.23 -12.59
C ILE A 200 20.55 -5.87 -13.92
N PRO A 201 21.13 -6.20 -15.08
CA PRO A 201 20.46 -5.99 -16.36
C PRO A 201 19.19 -6.86 -16.47
N HIS A 202 18.03 -6.23 -16.69
CA HIS A 202 16.76 -6.92 -16.94
C HIS A 202 15.74 -6.02 -17.67
N ASP A 203 14.66 -6.62 -18.18
CA ASP A 203 13.63 -5.93 -18.98
C ASP A 203 12.57 -5.20 -18.13
N GLY A 204 12.54 -5.46 -16.82
CA GLY A 204 11.62 -4.83 -15.86
C GLY A 204 10.56 -5.81 -15.36
N ALA A 205 9.56 -5.30 -14.63
CA ALA A 205 8.51 -6.11 -14.04
C ALA A 205 7.31 -6.29 -14.99
N VAL A 206 6.84 -7.52 -15.11
CA VAL A 206 5.57 -7.93 -15.71
C VAL A 206 4.53 -8.21 -14.63
N ILE A 207 3.60 -7.29 -14.45
CA ILE A 207 2.47 -7.49 -13.54
C ILE A 207 1.56 -8.54 -14.15
N VAL A 208 1.29 -9.61 -13.40
CA VAL A 208 0.35 -10.66 -13.77
C VAL A 208 -0.80 -10.64 -12.77
N PRO A 209 -2.06 -10.56 -13.22
CA PRO A 209 -3.21 -10.65 -12.32
C PRO A 209 -3.17 -11.92 -11.47
N PRO A 210 -3.51 -11.87 -10.17
CA PRO A 210 -3.57 -13.07 -9.34
C PRO A 210 -4.47 -14.17 -9.94
N PRO A 211 -4.14 -15.47 -9.75
CA PRO A 211 -4.97 -16.56 -10.23
C PRO A 211 -6.43 -16.41 -9.81
N GLY A 212 -7.34 -16.55 -10.76
CA GLY A 212 -8.78 -16.37 -10.53
C GLY A 212 -9.24 -14.92 -10.55
N THR A 213 -8.40 -13.93 -10.81
CA THR A 213 -8.83 -12.54 -11.01
C THR A 213 -8.83 -12.15 -12.49
N GLY A 214 -9.62 -11.14 -12.86
CA GLY A 214 -9.58 -10.56 -14.22
C GLY A 214 -8.48 -9.51 -14.36
N GLY A 215 -7.88 -9.38 -15.54
CA GLY A 215 -6.90 -8.35 -15.85
C GLY A 215 -6.04 -8.66 -17.07
N ILE A 216 -5.10 -7.77 -17.37
CA ILE A 216 -4.09 -7.94 -18.44
C ILE A 216 -2.69 -7.98 -17.85
N ASN A 217 -1.75 -8.60 -18.58
CA ASN A 217 -0.34 -8.52 -18.23
C ASN A 217 0.21 -7.15 -18.60
N ILE A 218 0.85 -6.48 -17.65
CA ILE A 218 1.41 -5.12 -17.82
C ILE A 218 2.92 -5.20 -17.69
N SER A 219 3.65 -4.79 -18.74
CA SER A 219 5.11 -4.70 -18.69
C SER A 219 5.53 -3.28 -18.34
N LEU A 220 6.23 -3.17 -17.21
CA LEU A 220 6.88 -1.97 -16.73
C LEU A 220 8.37 -2.01 -17.10
N PRO A 221 8.96 -0.84 -17.41
CA PRO A 221 10.40 -0.75 -17.64
C PRO A 221 11.18 -1.09 -16.35
N SER A 222 12.41 -1.54 -16.51
CA SER A 222 13.34 -1.74 -15.40
C SER A 222 13.69 -0.43 -14.70
N GLY A 223 13.94 -0.53 -13.40
CA GLY A 223 14.57 0.52 -12.62
C GLY A 223 16.09 0.51 -12.80
N LEU A 224 16.76 1.06 -11.80
CA LEU A 224 18.21 1.25 -11.77
C LEU A 224 18.90 0.23 -10.84
N GLY A 225 18.18 -0.79 -10.37
CA GLY A 225 18.63 -1.78 -9.41
C GLY A 225 18.40 -3.20 -9.90
N GLY A 226 17.66 -3.99 -9.12
CA GLY A 226 17.26 -5.37 -9.40
C GLY A 226 17.84 -6.38 -8.40
N GLY A 227 18.99 -6.06 -7.79
CA GLY A 227 19.69 -6.93 -6.84
C GLY A 227 19.45 -6.60 -5.37
N PHE A 228 20.33 -7.12 -4.51
CA PHE A 228 20.25 -6.92 -3.07
C PHE A 228 20.56 -5.49 -2.65
N VAL A 229 19.85 -5.00 -1.64
CA VAL A 229 20.13 -3.73 -0.97
C VAL A 229 21.37 -3.87 -0.08
N THR A 230 22.41 -3.11 -0.39
CA THR A 230 23.73 -3.18 0.28
C THR A 230 24.11 -1.92 1.06
N THR A 231 23.29 -0.87 1.00
CA THR A 231 23.52 0.41 1.67
C THR A 231 22.31 0.84 2.50
N GLY A 232 22.51 1.83 3.36
CA GLY A 232 21.51 2.39 4.26
C GLY A 232 21.12 1.50 5.44
N ALA A 233 20.13 1.93 6.21
CA ALA A 233 19.85 1.31 7.50
C ALA A 233 19.37 -0.15 7.42
N PHE A 234 18.78 -0.56 6.29
CA PHE A 234 18.29 -1.92 6.05
C PHE A 234 19.15 -2.68 5.03
N ALA A 235 20.42 -2.28 4.86
CA ALA A 235 21.40 -3.07 4.14
C ALA A 235 21.44 -4.51 4.68
N HIS A 236 21.40 -5.50 3.79
CA HIS A 236 21.41 -6.92 4.14
C HIS A 236 20.25 -7.37 5.04
N MET A 237 19.15 -6.62 5.08
CA MET A 237 17.93 -7.05 5.78
C MET A 237 17.45 -8.40 5.23
N GLN A 238 17.11 -9.31 6.16
CA GLN A 238 16.51 -10.60 5.83
C GLN A 238 14.99 -10.47 5.72
N VAL A 239 14.45 -11.02 4.64
CA VAL A 239 13.02 -11.21 4.38
C VAL A 239 12.69 -12.67 4.68
N ASN A 240 11.75 -12.93 5.60
CA ASN A 240 11.45 -14.29 6.08
C ASN A 240 10.30 -14.99 5.36
N LEU A 241 9.36 -14.20 4.82
CA LEU A 241 8.09 -14.66 4.26
C LEU A 241 8.05 -14.43 2.76
N GLY A 242 7.06 -15.04 2.10
CA GLY A 242 6.89 -14.95 0.66
C GLY A 242 8.00 -15.61 -0.16
N PRO A 243 8.07 -15.30 -1.45
CA PRO A 243 6.99 -14.64 -2.19
C PRO A 243 5.79 -15.59 -2.32
N VAL A 244 4.57 -15.07 -2.48
CA VAL A 244 3.37 -15.93 -2.62
C VAL A 244 3.27 -16.48 -4.04
N VAL A 245 3.64 -15.65 -5.02
CA VAL A 245 3.77 -16.01 -6.42
C VAL A 245 5.24 -15.96 -6.81
N PRO A 246 5.72 -16.75 -7.80
CA PRO A 246 7.11 -16.66 -8.22
C PRO A 246 7.43 -15.25 -8.73
N LEU A 247 8.57 -14.71 -8.32
CA LEU A 247 9.05 -13.42 -8.81
C LEU A 247 9.79 -13.61 -10.13
N GLN A 248 9.82 -12.55 -10.94
CA GLN A 248 10.43 -12.59 -12.28
C GLN A 248 11.94 -12.69 -12.27
N ASP A 249 12.58 -12.34 -11.16
CA ASP A 249 14.02 -12.52 -10.97
C ASP A 249 14.41 -13.99 -10.75
N GLY A 250 13.44 -14.92 -10.83
CA GLY A 250 13.62 -16.35 -10.65
C GLY A 250 13.40 -16.83 -9.22
N THR A 251 13.04 -15.94 -8.28
CA THR A 251 12.74 -16.34 -6.90
C THR A 251 11.45 -17.18 -6.87
N PRO A 252 11.50 -18.47 -6.45
CA PRO A 252 10.33 -19.34 -6.46
C PRO A 252 9.35 -18.97 -5.34
N THR A 253 8.09 -19.41 -5.48
CA THR A 253 7.08 -19.33 -4.41
C THR A 253 7.63 -19.92 -3.11
N GLY A 254 7.47 -19.18 -2.02
CA GLY A 254 7.82 -19.63 -0.67
C GLY A 254 6.92 -20.76 -0.17
N PRO A 255 7.37 -21.57 0.80
CA PRO A 255 6.56 -22.65 1.37
C PRO A 255 5.25 -22.14 1.98
N GLU A 256 4.25 -23.02 2.11
CA GLU A 256 2.93 -22.69 2.69
C GLU A 256 2.28 -21.46 2.04
N PHE A 257 2.39 -21.34 0.70
CA PHE A 257 1.90 -20.18 -0.05
C PHE A 257 2.47 -18.85 0.46
N GLY A 258 3.78 -18.83 0.74
CA GLY A 258 4.49 -17.66 1.27
C GLY A 258 4.38 -17.47 2.79
N LEU A 259 3.65 -18.31 3.52
CA LEU A 259 3.58 -18.25 4.99
C LEU A 259 4.69 -19.05 5.69
N GLY A 260 5.41 -19.90 4.96
CA GLY A 260 6.49 -20.71 5.50
C GLY A 260 7.84 -20.00 5.49
N TYR A 261 8.81 -20.54 6.23
CA TYR A 261 10.11 -19.91 6.39
C TYR A 261 10.93 -19.94 5.08
N ASN A 262 11.22 -18.77 4.53
CA ASN A 262 11.98 -18.59 3.29
C ASN A 262 12.96 -17.40 3.38
N PRO A 263 14.00 -17.49 4.23
CA PRO A 263 14.92 -16.39 4.49
C PRO A 263 15.76 -16.03 3.25
N ARG A 264 15.73 -14.76 2.86
CA ARG A 264 16.54 -14.20 1.76
C ARG A 264 16.79 -12.70 1.96
N GLY A 265 17.67 -12.11 1.18
CA GLY A 265 17.98 -10.68 1.30
C GLY A 265 16.95 -9.78 0.61
N LEU A 266 16.69 -8.60 1.19
CA LEU A 266 15.91 -7.53 0.57
C LEU A 266 16.51 -7.12 -0.78
N LYS A 267 15.68 -7.06 -1.82
CA LYS A 267 16.03 -6.55 -3.15
C LYS A 267 15.17 -5.36 -3.52
N ARG A 268 15.72 -4.41 -4.26
CA ARG A 268 14.96 -3.26 -4.82
C ARG A 268 15.39 -2.98 -6.24
N ASP A 269 14.47 -2.40 -7.00
CA ASP A 269 14.70 -1.95 -8.37
C ASP A 269 14.16 -0.53 -8.55
N LEU A 270 14.69 0.41 -7.77
CA LEU A 270 14.24 1.80 -7.79
C LEU A 270 14.53 2.46 -9.12
N GLY A 271 13.52 3.09 -9.70
CA GLY A 271 13.66 3.89 -10.92
C GLY A 271 12.52 4.88 -11.13
N PRO A 272 12.75 5.94 -11.90
CA PRO A 272 11.80 7.06 -12.00
C PRO A 272 10.58 6.77 -12.87
N LEU A 273 10.63 5.75 -13.72
CA LEU A 273 9.65 5.59 -14.81
C LEU A 273 8.25 5.23 -14.32
N ALA A 274 8.14 4.34 -13.34
CA ALA A 274 6.84 4.02 -12.73
C ALA A 274 6.30 5.22 -11.93
N ASN A 275 7.12 5.80 -11.05
CA ASN A 275 6.73 6.96 -10.24
C ASN A 275 6.29 8.15 -11.10
N THR A 276 7.06 8.53 -12.12
CA THR A 276 6.74 9.69 -12.97
C THR A 276 5.44 9.49 -13.74
N ARG A 277 5.12 8.26 -14.14
CA ARG A 277 3.90 7.98 -14.92
C ARG A 277 2.66 7.94 -14.04
N PHE A 278 2.76 7.33 -12.85
CA PHE A 278 1.58 6.98 -12.06
C PHE A 278 1.38 7.84 -10.80
N ALA A 279 2.40 8.56 -10.34
CA ALA A 279 2.38 9.24 -9.04
C ALA A 279 3.11 10.59 -9.10
N ASN A 280 2.77 11.41 -10.09
CA ASN A 280 3.29 12.77 -10.26
C ASN A 280 2.29 13.82 -9.72
N TYR A 281 2.63 15.12 -9.80
CA TYR A 281 1.78 16.17 -9.21
C TYR A 281 0.42 16.27 -9.91
N THR A 282 0.35 16.02 -11.22
CA THR A 282 -0.90 15.99 -11.98
C THR A 282 -1.80 14.84 -11.52
N THR A 283 -1.25 13.64 -11.29
CA THR A 283 -2.00 12.50 -10.74
C THR A 283 -2.55 12.83 -9.35
N VAL A 284 -1.73 13.41 -8.47
CA VAL A 284 -2.15 13.78 -7.12
C VAL A 284 -3.27 14.83 -7.15
N LEU A 285 -3.15 15.85 -8.00
CA LEU A 285 -4.20 16.86 -8.18
C LEU A 285 -5.51 16.23 -8.69
N ASP A 286 -5.45 15.39 -9.72
CA ASP A 286 -6.64 14.71 -10.27
C ASP A 286 -7.29 13.78 -9.23
N LEU A 287 -6.48 13.11 -8.41
CA LEU A 287 -6.96 12.25 -7.33
C LEU A 287 -7.76 13.03 -6.28
N LEU A 288 -7.26 14.18 -5.83
CA LEU A 288 -7.97 15.03 -4.86
C LEU A 288 -9.24 15.68 -5.43
N GLN A 289 -9.34 15.77 -6.75
CA GLN A 289 -10.49 16.35 -7.45
C GLN A 289 -11.56 15.32 -7.84
N LYS A 290 -11.35 14.01 -7.61
CA LYS A 290 -12.36 13.00 -7.97
C LYS A 290 -13.69 13.27 -7.26
N PRO A 291 -14.83 13.17 -7.99
CA PRO A 291 -16.13 13.55 -7.45
C PRO A 291 -16.64 12.56 -6.39
N ASP A 292 -16.33 11.29 -6.54
CA ASP A 292 -16.80 10.19 -5.71
C ASP A 292 -15.72 9.12 -5.51
N ILE A 293 -16.01 8.16 -4.63
CA ILE A 293 -15.08 7.11 -4.22
C ILE A 293 -14.83 6.07 -5.32
N ASP A 294 -15.76 5.86 -6.26
CA ASP A 294 -15.54 4.93 -7.38
C ASP A 294 -14.48 5.54 -8.32
N CYS A 295 -14.65 6.79 -8.74
CA CYS A 295 -13.65 7.50 -9.54
C CYS A 295 -12.30 7.64 -8.82
N TYR A 296 -12.32 7.88 -7.50
CA TYR A 296 -11.11 7.94 -6.68
C TYR A 296 -10.35 6.61 -6.73
N ARG A 297 -11.02 5.48 -6.48
CA ARG A 297 -10.39 4.15 -6.45
C ARG A 297 -9.88 3.70 -7.81
N TYR A 298 -10.61 3.96 -8.90
CA TYR A 298 -10.13 3.60 -10.23
C TYR A 298 -8.85 4.34 -10.60
N LEU A 299 -8.72 5.64 -10.26
CA LEU A 299 -7.45 6.34 -10.45
C LEU A 299 -6.35 5.83 -9.51
N LEU A 300 -6.69 5.57 -8.25
CA LEU A 300 -5.75 5.19 -7.19
C LEU A 300 -5.11 3.81 -7.41
N ASP A 301 -5.94 2.80 -7.68
CA ASP A 301 -5.55 1.39 -7.73
C ASP A 301 -5.39 0.90 -9.17
N GLY A 302 -5.90 1.66 -10.14
CA GLY A 302 -5.92 1.28 -11.55
C GLY A 302 -7.26 0.75 -12.02
N THR A 303 -7.47 0.81 -13.34
CA THR A 303 -8.69 0.35 -13.99
C THR A 303 -8.49 -1.09 -14.49
N PRO A 304 -9.42 -2.03 -14.22
CA PRO A 304 -9.30 -3.38 -14.75
C PRO A 304 -9.21 -3.36 -16.27
N TRP A 305 -8.37 -4.23 -16.83
CA TRP A 305 -8.17 -4.39 -18.28
C TRP A 305 -7.49 -3.22 -18.99
N GLU A 306 -7.05 -2.20 -18.26
CA GLU A 306 -6.24 -1.10 -18.78
C GLU A 306 -4.80 -1.21 -18.24
N PRO A 307 -3.80 -0.68 -18.96
CA PRO A 307 -2.41 -0.63 -18.48
C PRO A 307 -2.21 0.49 -17.43
N GLU A 308 -3.21 0.73 -16.59
CA GLU A 308 -3.23 1.76 -15.56
C GLU A 308 -3.29 1.08 -14.20
N ILE A 309 -2.27 1.30 -13.37
CA ILE A 309 -2.11 0.69 -12.03
C ILE A 309 -2.17 1.71 -10.89
N GLY A 310 -2.44 2.96 -11.25
CA GLY A 310 -2.54 4.09 -10.33
C GLY A 310 -1.27 4.35 -9.49
N PRO A 311 -1.29 5.38 -8.63
CA PRO A 311 -0.19 5.64 -7.69
C PRO A 311 0.03 4.49 -6.71
N HIS A 312 -0.99 3.70 -6.36
CA HIS A 312 -0.83 2.54 -5.48
C HIS A 312 0.10 1.49 -6.09
N GLY A 313 -0.28 0.91 -7.25
CA GLY A 313 0.56 -0.07 -7.92
C GLY A 313 1.86 0.56 -8.43
N GLY A 314 1.78 1.78 -8.97
CA GLY A 314 2.93 2.49 -9.52
C GLY A 314 4.08 2.70 -8.53
N ILE A 315 3.77 2.93 -7.26
CA ILE A 315 4.79 3.12 -6.23
C ILE A 315 5.33 1.80 -5.66
N HIS A 316 4.51 0.76 -5.49
CA HIS A 316 5.04 -0.58 -5.21
C HIS A 316 6.04 -1.02 -6.28
N TYR A 317 5.72 -0.81 -7.56
CA TYR A 317 6.63 -1.12 -8.66
C TYR A 317 7.72 -0.05 -8.91
N THR A 318 7.64 1.12 -8.25
CA THR A 318 8.78 2.03 -8.16
C THR A 318 9.80 1.47 -7.18
N ILE A 319 9.38 0.87 -6.07
CA ILE A 319 10.29 0.16 -5.14
C ILE A 319 10.86 -1.09 -5.80
N GLY A 320 9.98 -1.87 -6.44
CA GLY A 320 10.33 -3.07 -7.18
C GLY A 320 10.99 -4.14 -6.31
N GLY A 321 11.70 -5.07 -6.95
CA GLY A 321 12.44 -6.12 -6.26
C GLY A 321 11.58 -7.03 -5.37
N ASP A 322 12.17 -7.45 -4.25
CA ASP A 322 11.64 -8.47 -3.35
C ASP A 322 11.76 -8.02 -1.89
N PRO A 323 10.65 -7.77 -1.18
CA PRO A 323 9.27 -8.04 -1.59
C PRO A 323 8.51 -6.81 -2.14
N GLY A 324 9.18 -5.68 -2.41
CA GLY A 324 8.52 -4.41 -2.76
C GLY A 324 7.61 -4.48 -4.00
N GLY A 325 7.95 -5.33 -4.99
CA GLY A 325 7.13 -5.58 -6.17
C GLY A 325 6.14 -6.76 -6.05
N ASP A 326 6.01 -7.38 -4.88
CA ASP A 326 5.08 -8.49 -4.61
C ASP A 326 3.82 -7.96 -3.92
N LEU A 327 2.67 -8.13 -4.58
CA LEU A 327 1.35 -7.73 -4.09
C LEU A 327 1.01 -8.31 -2.70
N PHE A 328 1.45 -9.52 -2.38
CA PHE A 328 1.10 -10.19 -1.13
C PHE A 328 2.09 -9.86 -0.02
N THR A 329 3.39 -9.80 -0.35
CA THR A 329 4.46 -9.65 0.64
C THR A 329 5.05 -8.24 0.71
N GLY A 330 4.51 -7.27 -0.03
CA GLY A 330 4.91 -5.86 -0.04
C GLY A 330 5.26 -5.26 1.33
N PRO A 331 4.50 -5.51 2.42
CA PRO A 331 4.84 -5.02 3.76
C PRO A 331 6.18 -5.49 4.33
N GLY A 332 6.81 -6.49 3.70
CA GLY A 332 8.15 -6.95 4.05
C GLY A 332 9.26 -5.97 3.66
N ASP A 333 8.98 -5.01 2.78
CA ASP A 333 9.84 -3.84 2.57
C ASP A 333 9.40 -2.70 3.51
N PRO A 334 10.28 -2.17 4.39
CA PRO A 334 9.94 -1.05 5.28
C PRO A 334 9.38 0.20 4.57
N ALA A 335 9.63 0.38 3.26
CA ALA A 335 9.08 1.44 2.44
C ALA A 335 7.56 1.38 2.30
N PHE A 336 6.95 0.20 2.44
CA PHE A 336 5.51 -0.02 2.36
C PHE A 336 4.73 0.94 3.26
N TYR A 337 5.17 1.08 4.51
CA TYR A 337 4.44 1.87 5.52
C TYR A 337 4.50 3.37 5.23
N LEU A 338 5.57 3.86 4.59
CA LEU A 338 5.68 5.25 4.18
C LEU A 338 4.85 5.53 2.92
N HIS A 339 4.82 4.59 1.97
CA HIS A 339 3.94 4.66 0.81
C HIS A 339 2.47 4.65 1.24
N HIS A 340 2.04 3.71 2.09
CA HIS A 340 0.66 3.63 2.54
C HIS A 340 0.26 4.75 3.52
N SER A 341 1.22 5.39 4.20
CA SER A 341 0.96 6.64 4.92
C SER A 341 0.65 7.80 3.96
N MET A 342 1.28 7.84 2.77
CA MET A 342 0.92 8.81 1.72
C MET A 342 -0.41 8.46 1.05
N MET A 343 -0.75 7.18 0.89
CA MET A 343 -2.08 6.74 0.45
C MET A 343 -3.16 7.24 1.41
N ASP A 344 -2.93 7.07 2.71
CA ASP A 344 -3.83 7.59 3.75
C ASP A 344 -3.89 9.12 3.77
N ARG A 345 -2.77 9.82 3.52
CA ARG A 345 -2.75 11.27 3.30
C ARG A 345 -3.71 11.68 2.18
N MET A 346 -3.59 11.05 1.01
CA MET A 346 -4.45 11.37 -0.14
C MET A 346 -5.92 11.12 0.16
N TRP A 347 -6.25 10.02 0.84
CA TRP A 347 -7.64 9.73 1.17
C TRP A 347 -8.19 10.69 2.22
N SER A 348 -7.42 10.97 3.28
CA SER A 348 -7.80 11.90 4.35
C SER A 348 -8.02 13.33 3.81
N THR A 349 -7.13 13.81 2.95
CA THR A 349 -7.27 15.12 2.28
C THR A 349 -8.50 15.14 1.38
N TRP A 350 -8.71 14.10 0.57
CA TRP A 350 -9.91 13.98 -0.24
C TRP A 350 -11.18 13.98 0.61
N GLN A 351 -11.22 13.25 1.74
CA GLN A 351 -12.35 13.26 2.66
C GLN A 351 -12.63 14.65 3.23
N ALA A 352 -11.59 15.33 3.73
CA ALA A 352 -11.69 16.67 4.31
C ALA A 352 -12.25 17.71 3.31
N LEU A 353 -11.79 17.66 2.06
CA LEU A 353 -12.28 18.51 0.97
C LEU A 353 -13.76 18.30 0.63
N GLY A 354 -14.35 17.15 0.99
CA GLY A 354 -15.78 16.89 0.81
C GLY A 354 -16.66 17.28 1.99
N GLY A 355 -16.09 17.86 3.04
CA GLY A 355 -16.77 18.21 4.28
C GLY A 355 -16.91 17.04 5.26
N PHE A 356 -16.57 17.29 6.52
CA PHE A 356 -16.65 16.30 7.60
C PHE A 356 -18.07 15.77 7.80
N GLY A 357 -18.16 14.45 7.99
CA GLY A 357 -19.44 13.73 8.12
C GLY A 357 -20.25 13.59 6.83
N GLY A 358 -19.73 14.10 5.70
CA GLY A 358 -20.36 13.98 4.39
C GLY A 358 -20.20 12.61 3.73
N ASN A 359 -20.63 12.52 2.47
CA ASN A 359 -20.61 11.26 1.70
C ASN A 359 -19.22 10.62 1.59
N ARG A 360 -18.12 11.40 1.63
CA ARG A 360 -16.75 10.87 1.56
C ARG A 360 -16.34 10.05 2.79
N PHE A 361 -17.10 10.11 3.89
CA PHE A 361 -16.85 9.34 5.12
C PHE A 361 -17.73 8.09 5.24
N THR A 362 -18.78 7.95 4.42
CA THR A 362 -19.81 6.92 4.62
C THR A 362 -20.15 6.13 3.35
N ASN A 363 -19.83 6.66 2.16
CA ASN A 363 -20.17 6.05 0.90
C ASN A 363 -19.00 5.20 0.36
N PHE A 364 -19.29 3.94 0.01
CA PHE A 364 -18.33 3.00 -0.58
C PHE A 364 -18.40 2.90 -2.09
N GLY A 365 -19.33 3.60 -2.73
CA GLY A 365 -19.56 3.55 -4.18
C GLY A 365 -20.55 2.47 -4.56
N THR A 366 -20.68 2.26 -5.86
CA THR A 366 -21.50 1.20 -6.47
C THR A 366 -20.74 0.39 -7.52
N GLY A 367 -19.48 0.77 -7.82
CA GLY A 367 -18.64 0.07 -8.78
C GLY A 367 -18.06 -1.25 -8.24
N ASN A 368 -17.28 -1.95 -9.08
CA ASN A 368 -16.71 -3.26 -8.73
C ASN A 368 -15.82 -3.22 -7.48
N TYR A 369 -15.15 -2.10 -7.22
CA TYR A 369 -14.30 -1.92 -6.03
C TYR A 369 -15.10 -1.50 -4.79
N SER A 370 -16.43 -1.54 -4.82
CA SER A 370 -17.30 -1.31 -3.66
C SER A 370 -17.59 -2.60 -2.88
N HIS A 371 -17.21 -3.75 -3.44
CA HIS A 371 -17.47 -5.08 -2.90
C HIS A 371 -16.35 -5.55 -1.94
N VAL A 372 -16.62 -6.59 -1.15
CA VAL A 372 -15.66 -7.15 -0.17
C VAL A 372 -14.66 -8.14 -0.78
N THR A 373 -14.82 -8.49 -2.06
CA THR A 373 -13.92 -9.35 -2.84
C THR A 373 -13.25 -8.56 -3.96
N TRP A 374 -12.01 -8.92 -4.28
CA TRP A 374 -11.21 -8.32 -5.35
C TRP A 374 -12.00 -8.13 -6.64
N GLY A 375 -12.22 -6.87 -7.05
CA GLY A 375 -12.92 -6.55 -8.30
C GLY A 375 -14.29 -7.21 -8.42
N ASN A 376 -14.95 -7.51 -7.28
CA ASN A 376 -16.17 -8.28 -7.20
C ASN A 376 -16.06 -9.71 -7.79
N PHE A 377 -14.90 -10.36 -7.63
CA PHE A 377 -14.68 -11.73 -8.07
C PHE A 377 -14.13 -12.64 -6.94
N PRO A 378 -14.86 -13.70 -6.55
CA PRO A 378 -16.25 -14.00 -6.95
C PRO A 378 -17.21 -12.89 -6.49
N PRO A 379 -18.42 -12.78 -7.07
CA PRO A 379 -19.40 -11.79 -6.64
C PRO A 379 -19.66 -11.84 -5.13
N SER A 380 -19.69 -10.68 -4.49
CA SER A 380 -19.90 -10.56 -3.04
C SER A 380 -20.81 -9.39 -2.68
N ASP A 381 -21.13 -9.25 -1.39
CA ASP A 381 -21.88 -8.10 -0.90
C ASP A 381 -21.06 -6.81 -1.02
N PHE A 382 -21.77 -5.67 -1.08
CA PHE A 382 -21.15 -4.37 -0.90
C PHE A 382 -20.55 -4.24 0.50
N THR A 383 -19.44 -3.52 0.56
CA THR A 383 -18.77 -3.15 1.81
C THR A 383 -19.67 -2.24 2.64
N LYS A 384 -19.70 -2.47 3.96
CA LYS A 384 -20.51 -1.73 4.92
C LYS A 384 -19.63 -1.15 6.01
N LEU A 385 -20.05 -0.02 6.57
CA LEU A 385 -19.40 0.61 7.73
C LEU A 385 -19.26 -0.35 8.93
N THR A 386 -20.18 -1.30 9.08
CA THR A 386 -20.16 -2.30 10.16
C THR A 386 -19.24 -3.49 9.90
N ASP A 387 -18.63 -3.59 8.72
CA ASP A 387 -17.77 -4.72 8.39
C ASP A 387 -16.50 -4.69 9.26
N LYS A 388 -16.05 -5.89 9.64
CA LYS A 388 -14.90 -6.06 10.51
C LYS A 388 -13.61 -5.89 9.72
N ILE A 389 -12.68 -5.10 10.26
CA ILE A 389 -11.28 -5.10 9.87
C ILE A 389 -10.54 -6.07 10.80
N ASP A 390 -10.18 -7.23 10.26
CA ASP A 390 -9.42 -8.24 10.99
C ASP A 390 -7.91 -7.99 10.84
N MET A 391 -7.18 -7.98 11.96
CA MET A 391 -5.73 -7.81 11.99
C MET A 391 -5.00 -9.10 12.38
N GLY A 392 -5.73 -10.23 12.49
CA GLY A 392 -5.17 -11.52 12.84
C GLY A 392 -4.39 -11.45 14.16
N TYR A 393 -3.10 -11.79 14.09
CA TYR A 393 -2.17 -11.72 15.22
C TYR A 393 -1.27 -10.48 15.20
N ALA A 394 -1.37 -9.64 14.16
CA ALA A 394 -0.57 -8.42 14.04
C ALA A 394 -0.99 -7.38 15.09
N ALA A 395 -2.30 -7.22 15.28
CA ALA A 395 -2.88 -6.14 16.09
C ALA A 395 -4.35 -6.44 16.47
N PRO A 396 -4.95 -5.65 17.39
CA PRO A 396 -6.40 -5.62 17.59
C PRO A 396 -7.20 -5.38 16.30
N SER A 397 -8.34 -6.07 16.18
CA SER A 397 -9.33 -5.85 15.12
C SER A 397 -10.26 -4.68 15.45
N THR A 398 -10.84 -4.06 14.44
CA THR A 398 -11.83 -2.98 14.58
C THR A 398 -12.96 -3.12 13.54
N THR A 399 -13.82 -2.13 13.41
CA THR A 399 -14.87 -2.03 12.38
C THR A 399 -14.62 -0.81 11.50
N ILE A 400 -15.11 -0.83 10.25
CA ILE A 400 -14.82 0.21 9.27
C ILE A 400 -15.27 1.60 9.74
N ASP A 401 -16.46 1.71 10.34
CA ASP A 401 -17.01 2.95 10.90
C ASP A 401 -16.05 3.70 11.84
N LYS A 402 -15.28 2.95 12.63
CA LYS A 402 -14.33 3.50 13.60
C LYS A 402 -13.06 4.08 12.99
N VAL A 403 -12.79 3.82 11.72
CA VAL A 403 -11.56 4.25 11.05
C VAL A 403 -11.80 5.21 9.90
N MET A 404 -13.03 5.65 9.67
CA MET A 404 -13.37 6.52 8.54
C MET A 404 -12.83 7.95 8.66
N SER A 405 -12.49 8.43 9.86
CA SER A 405 -11.94 9.77 10.08
C SER A 405 -10.68 9.72 10.95
N THR A 406 -9.61 10.40 10.53
CA THR A 406 -8.31 10.47 11.24
C THR A 406 -8.34 11.30 12.52
N VAL A 407 -9.50 11.89 12.85
CA VAL A 407 -9.71 12.72 14.05
C VAL A 407 -10.90 12.22 14.89
N SER A 408 -11.19 10.92 14.81
CA SER A 408 -12.27 10.26 15.55
C SER A 408 -11.77 9.00 16.26
N GLU A 409 -12.52 8.55 17.27
CA GLU A 409 -12.20 7.35 18.06
C GLU A 409 -10.79 7.42 18.67
N GLU A 410 -9.88 6.53 18.27
CA GLU A 410 -8.49 6.47 18.72
C GLU A 410 -7.51 7.24 17.81
N PHE A 411 -7.99 7.76 16.69
CA PHE A 411 -7.18 8.58 15.80
C PHE A 411 -7.22 10.04 16.25
N CYS A 412 -6.05 10.67 16.25
CA CYS A 412 -5.92 12.11 16.39
C CYS A 412 -4.73 12.62 15.60
N TYR A 413 -4.78 12.41 14.29
CA TYR A 413 -3.74 12.84 13.38
C TYR A 413 -4.30 13.41 12.08
N PHE A 414 -3.48 14.21 11.42
CA PHE A 414 -3.62 14.55 10.01
C PHE A 414 -2.22 14.60 9.39
N TYR A 415 -2.07 15.21 8.22
CA TYR A 415 -0.82 15.25 7.48
C TYR A 415 -0.39 16.69 7.23
N PHE A 416 0.91 16.97 7.20
CA PHE A 416 1.41 18.22 6.64
C PHE A 416 1.31 18.26 5.10
#